data_AF-A0A7R9B9K3-F1
#
_entry.id   AF-A0A7R9B9K3-F1
#
_cell.length_a   1.000
_cell.length_b   1.000
_cell.length_c   1.000
_cell.angle_alpha   90.00
_cell.angle_beta   90.00
_cell.angle_gamma   90.00
#
_symmetry.space_group_name_H-M   'P 1'
#
loop_
_entity.id
_entity.type
_entity.pdbx_description
1 polymer ?
#
loop_
_entity_poly.entity_id
_entity_poly.type
_entity_poly.pdbx_seq_one_letter_code
_entity_poly.pdbx_strand_id
1 'polypeptide(L)'
;RLLAKFIYNLHGFYVDLYFTYLEINPLVVKNEQIYILDLAVKLDSTADFICRQKWGEIEYPPPFGRDAFPEEAYIADLDAKSGASLKLTILNKSGRIWTMVAGGGSSVIYSDTICDMGGASELANYGEYSGAPTEQQTYEYAKTILCLMTQEKHPKGKVLIIGGGIANFTNVASTFKGIVTALQEFQPKLVDYNISIFVRRAGPNYQEGLRVMREVGKNLLIPLYVFGPETHMTSIVGMALGKKPIPKETEVEFATANFLLPGGQSKVPIITLQLIK
;
A
#
# COMPACT_ATOMS: atom_id res chain seq x y z
N ARG A 1 0.49 -46.61 27.63
CA ARG A 1 -0.40 -45.71 28.40
C ARG A 1 0.11 -44.26 28.39
N LEU A 2 1.39 -44.02 28.67
CA LEU A 2 2.00 -42.68 28.63
C LEU A 2 1.73 -41.90 27.32
N LEU A 3 2.09 -42.49 26.17
CA LEU A 3 1.93 -41.83 24.86
C LEU A 3 0.46 -41.49 24.55
N ALA A 4 -0.47 -42.41 24.80
CA ALA A 4 -1.91 -42.17 24.58
C ALA A 4 -2.44 -41.03 25.47
N LYS A 5 -2.03 -40.98 26.74
CA LYS A 5 -2.38 -39.88 27.66
C LYS A 5 -1.80 -38.54 27.17
N PHE A 6 -0.56 -38.56 26.69
CA PHE A 6 0.06 -37.37 26.12
C PHE A 6 -0.69 -36.86 24.87
N ILE A 7 -1.00 -37.74 23.91
CA ILE A 7 -1.73 -37.37 22.71
C ILE A 7 -3.13 -36.82 23.06
N TYR A 8 -3.84 -37.44 24.00
CA TYR A 8 -5.13 -36.95 24.47
C TYR A 8 -5.03 -35.52 25.05
N ASN A 9 -4.05 -35.29 25.92
CA ASN A 9 -3.81 -33.96 26.51
C ASN A 9 -3.32 -32.95 25.46
N LEU A 10 -2.48 -33.37 24.52
CA LEU A 10 -1.95 -32.54 23.43
C LEU A 10 -3.09 -32.08 22.51
N HIS A 11 -4.06 -32.96 22.22
CA HIS A 11 -5.26 -32.58 21.49
C HIS A 11 -6.11 -31.57 22.27
N GLY A 12 -6.29 -31.77 23.58
CA GLY A 12 -6.95 -30.77 24.44
C GLY A 12 -6.26 -29.41 24.36
N PHE A 13 -4.94 -29.38 24.51
CA PHE A 13 -4.11 -28.18 24.37
C PHE A 13 -4.23 -27.54 22.98
N TYR A 14 -4.21 -28.34 21.92
CA TYR A 14 -4.39 -27.90 20.54
C TYR A 14 -5.71 -27.14 20.35
N VAL A 15 -6.81 -27.71 20.84
CA VAL A 15 -8.15 -27.12 20.75
C VAL A 15 -8.28 -25.88 21.64
N ASP A 16 -7.86 -25.99 22.90
CA ASP A 16 -8.04 -24.95 23.93
C ASP A 16 -7.28 -23.66 23.64
N LEU A 17 -6.25 -23.74 22.81
CA LEU A 17 -5.40 -22.63 22.39
C LEU A 17 -5.51 -22.30 20.90
N TYR A 18 -6.54 -22.80 20.20
CA TYR A 18 -6.83 -22.44 18.81
C TYR A 18 -5.64 -22.65 17.86
N PHE A 19 -4.93 -23.76 18.03
CA PHE A 19 -3.97 -24.19 17.02
C PHE A 19 -4.69 -24.62 15.74
N THR A 20 -4.08 -24.30 14.60
CA THR A 20 -4.50 -24.79 13.27
C THR A 20 -3.50 -25.78 12.70
N TYR A 21 -2.32 -25.86 13.30
CA TYR A 21 -1.26 -26.81 12.99
C TYR A 21 -0.35 -27.00 14.21
N LEU A 22 0.03 -28.25 14.51
CA LEU A 22 0.98 -28.60 15.55
C LEU A 22 1.71 -29.88 15.15
N GLU A 23 3.01 -29.79 14.96
CA GLU A 23 3.90 -30.89 14.63
C GLU A 23 5.02 -31.00 15.66
N ILE A 24 5.31 -32.23 16.11
CA ILE A 24 6.44 -32.56 16.96
C ILE A 24 7.27 -33.61 16.24
N ASN A 25 8.51 -33.29 15.83
CA ASN A 25 9.35 -34.22 15.07
C ASN A 25 10.86 -34.06 15.35
N PRO A 26 11.48 -34.90 16.21
CA PRO A 26 10.92 -36.12 16.80
C PRO A 26 10.26 -35.90 18.17
N LEU A 27 9.20 -36.68 18.43
CA LEU A 27 8.69 -36.94 19.78
C LEU A 27 9.48 -38.12 20.39
N VAL A 28 10.38 -37.84 21.32
CA VAL A 28 11.22 -38.88 21.93
C VAL A 28 10.59 -39.38 23.22
N VAL A 29 10.49 -40.71 23.35
CA VAL A 29 10.01 -41.37 24.57
C VAL A 29 11.13 -42.23 25.14
N LYS A 30 11.60 -41.89 26.34
CA LYS A 30 12.68 -42.62 27.02
C LYS A 30 12.39 -42.69 28.52
N ASN A 31 12.58 -43.86 29.13
CA ASN A 31 12.44 -44.07 30.58
C ASN A 31 11.11 -43.52 31.16
N GLU A 32 9.99 -43.81 30.49
CA GLU A 32 8.65 -43.32 30.86
C GLU A 32 8.50 -41.77 30.87
N GLN A 33 9.38 -41.07 30.17
CA GLN A 33 9.32 -39.62 29.98
C GLN A 33 9.20 -39.25 28.51
N ILE A 34 8.61 -38.09 28.25
CA ILE A 34 8.40 -37.54 26.91
C ILE A 34 9.29 -36.31 26.76
N TYR A 35 10.01 -36.25 25.64
CA TYR A 35 10.87 -35.15 25.25
C TYR A 35 10.41 -34.64 23.88
N ILE A 36 10.09 -33.35 23.81
CA ILE A 36 9.74 -32.64 22.58
C ILE A 36 11.04 -32.02 22.07
N LEU A 37 11.66 -32.61 21.04
CA LEU A 37 12.94 -32.12 20.52
C LEU A 37 12.79 -31.03 19.46
N ASP A 38 11.67 -31.03 18.74
CA ASP A 38 11.31 -30.00 17.77
C ASP A 38 9.79 -29.76 17.82
N LEU A 39 9.38 -28.54 17.51
CA LEU A 39 7.98 -28.11 17.54
C LEU A 39 7.74 -27.04 16.48
N ALA A 40 6.87 -27.35 15.51
CA ALA A 40 6.37 -26.40 14.53
C ALA A 40 4.87 -26.20 14.71
N VAL A 41 4.41 -24.95 14.79
CA VAL A 41 3.00 -24.62 15.10
C VAL A 41 2.45 -23.49 14.25
N LYS A 42 1.13 -23.46 14.10
CA LYS A 42 0.37 -22.29 13.64
C LYS A 42 -0.83 -22.08 14.55
N LEU A 43 -1.06 -20.83 14.95
CA LEU A 43 -2.22 -20.39 15.71
C LEU A 43 -3.20 -19.68 14.78
N ASP A 44 -4.50 -19.79 15.06
CA ASP A 44 -5.50 -18.93 14.44
C ASP A 44 -5.44 -17.54 15.05
N SER A 45 -4.66 -16.63 14.46
CA SER A 45 -4.46 -15.28 15.00
C SER A 45 -5.75 -14.48 15.21
N THR A 46 -6.87 -14.87 14.56
CA THR A 46 -8.17 -14.22 14.76
C THR A 46 -8.77 -14.53 16.14
N ALA A 47 -8.32 -15.59 16.80
CA ALA A 47 -8.74 -15.97 18.14
C ALA A 47 -8.04 -15.19 19.27
N ASP A 48 -7.24 -14.15 18.96
CA ASP A 48 -6.54 -13.34 19.97
C ASP A 48 -7.49 -12.86 21.06
N PHE A 49 -8.65 -12.30 20.69
CA PHE A 49 -9.62 -11.78 21.65
C PHE A 49 -10.18 -12.86 22.61
N ILE A 50 -10.16 -14.14 22.22
CA ILE A 50 -10.57 -15.28 23.05
C ILE A 50 -9.39 -15.76 23.90
N CYS A 51 -8.21 -15.84 23.30
CA CYS A 51 -7.04 -16.51 23.88
C CYS A 51 -6.07 -15.56 24.58
N ARG A 52 -6.28 -14.24 24.57
CA ARG A 52 -5.32 -13.24 25.07
C ARG A 52 -4.80 -13.50 26.47
N GLN A 53 -5.67 -13.99 27.38
CA GLN A 53 -5.27 -14.35 28.74
C GLN A 53 -4.32 -15.56 28.80
N LYS A 54 -4.45 -16.49 27.85
CA LYS A 54 -3.62 -17.71 27.76
C LYS A 54 -2.35 -17.47 26.93
N TRP A 55 -2.48 -16.69 25.86
CA TRP A 55 -1.42 -16.40 24.89
C TRP A 55 -0.44 -15.36 25.39
N GLY A 56 -0.92 -14.36 26.14
CA GLY A 56 -0.11 -13.18 26.47
C GLY A 56 0.20 -12.36 25.23
N GLU A 57 1.42 -11.81 25.16
CA GLU A 57 1.93 -11.12 23.97
C GLU A 57 2.65 -12.14 23.08
N ILE A 58 1.95 -12.60 22.03
CA ILE A 58 2.52 -13.51 21.02
C ILE A 58 3.10 -12.73 19.85
N GLU A 59 4.32 -13.10 19.46
CA GLU A 59 4.96 -12.64 18.23
C GLU A 59 4.73 -13.65 17.09
N TYR A 60 4.37 -13.13 15.91
CA TYR A 60 4.26 -13.91 14.68
C TYR A 60 5.48 -13.63 13.79
N PRO A 61 6.53 -14.47 13.82
CA PRO A 61 7.74 -14.21 13.07
C PRO A 61 7.46 -14.25 11.56
N PRO A 62 8.13 -13.38 10.75
CA PRO A 62 8.04 -13.48 9.30
C PRO A 62 8.65 -14.81 8.81
N PRO A 63 8.30 -15.26 7.59
CA PRO A 63 8.96 -16.40 6.98
C PRO A 63 10.48 -16.19 6.88
N PHE A 64 11.24 -17.29 6.94
CA PHE A 64 12.70 -17.24 6.76
C PHE A 64 13.08 -16.50 5.45
N GLY A 65 14.10 -15.65 5.54
CA GLY A 65 14.56 -14.81 4.42
C GLY A 65 13.84 -13.47 4.29
N ARG A 66 12.96 -13.12 5.25
CA ARG A 66 12.34 -11.79 5.35
C ARG A 66 12.61 -11.16 6.70
N ASP A 67 12.90 -9.86 6.66
CA ASP A 67 13.01 -9.05 7.87
C ASP A 67 11.62 -8.69 8.40
N ALA A 68 11.51 -8.54 9.71
CA ALA A 68 10.35 -7.93 10.35
C ALA A 68 10.53 -6.41 10.32
N PHE A 69 9.58 -5.69 9.73
CA PHE A 69 9.66 -4.23 9.66
C PHE A 69 8.73 -3.56 10.69
N PRO A 70 9.18 -2.48 11.37
CA PRO A 70 8.34 -1.75 12.32
C PRO A 70 7.09 -1.17 11.65
N GLU A 71 7.16 -0.83 10.37
CA GLU A 71 6.00 -0.37 9.59
C GLU A 71 4.96 -1.48 9.36
N GLU A 72 5.37 -2.74 9.20
CA GLU A 72 4.42 -3.87 9.12
C GLU A 72 3.72 -4.08 10.47
N ALA A 73 4.46 -4.00 11.57
CA ALA A 73 3.91 -4.09 12.92
C ALA A 73 2.94 -2.94 13.23
N TYR A 74 3.25 -1.72 12.80
CA TYR A 74 2.37 -0.56 12.95
C TYR A 74 1.04 -0.75 12.20
N ILE A 75 1.07 -1.25 10.96
CA ILE A 75 -0.16 -1.55 10.22
C ILE A 75 -0.94 -2.70 10.86
N ALA A 76 -0.27 -3.73 11.37
CA ALA A 76 -0.91 -4.83 12.10
C ALA A 76 -1.61 -4.34 13.40
N ASP A 77 -1.01 -3.39 14.11
CA ASP A 77 -1.62 -2.76 15.28
C ASP A 77 -2.86 -1.91 14.91
N LEU A 78 -2.81 -1.17 13.81
CA LEU A 78 -3.97 -0.43 13.28
C LEU A 78 -5.12 -1.37 12.88
N ASP A 79 -4.79 -2.50 12.26
CA ASP A 79 -5.73 -3.56 11.86
C ASP A 79 -6.42 -4.19 13.08
N ALA A 80 -5.65 -4.58 14.10
CA ALA A 80 -6.19 -5.18 15.33
C ALA A 80 -7.14 -4.25 16.10
N LYS A 81 -7.02 -2.93 15.90
CA LYS A 81 -7.87 -1.90 16.52
C LYS A 81 -9.04 -1.46 15.65
N SER A 82 -9.30 -2.17 14.54
CA SER A 82 -10.37 -1.81 13.60
C SER A 82 -11.28 -2.99 13.22
N GLY A 83 -12.53 -2.67 12.87
CA GLY A 83 -13.38 -3.59 12.10
C GLY A 83 -13.09 -3.59 10.58
N ALA A 84 -12.26 -2.66 10.10
CA ALA A 84 -11.72 -2.66 8.76
C ALA A 84 -10.50 -3.61 8.68
N SER A 85 -10.13 -4.04 7.47
CA SER A 85 -8.90 -4.80 7.24
C SER A 85 -7.82 -3.89 6.67
N LEU A 86 -6.65 -3.88 7.29
CA LEU A 86 -5.45 -3.15 6.89
C LEU A 86 -4.27 -4.12 6.90
N LYS A 87 -3.70 -4.41 5.74
CA LYS A 87 -2.59 -5.36 5.62
C LYS A 87 -1.44 -4.73 4.86
N LEU A 88 -0.22 -4.93 5.34
CA LEU A 88 1.00 -4.51 4.68
C LEU A 88 2.06 -5.58 4.82
N THR A 89 2.79 -5.80 3.74
CA THR A 89 3.84 -6.79 3.62
C THR A 89 4.89 -6.23 2.68
N ILE A 90 6.09 -5.97 3.17
CA ILE A 90 7.20 -5.40 2.40
C ILE A 90 7.95 -6.54 1.70
N LEU A 91 8.01 -6.50 0.38
CA LEU A 91 8.63 -7.53 -0.46
C LEU A 91 10.03 -7.13 -0.91
N ASN A 92 10.18 -5.91 -1.41
CA ASN A 92 11.45 -5.35 -1.86
C ASN A 92 11.49 -3.85 -1.54
N LYS A 93 12.18 -3.47 -0.46
CA LYS A 93 12.26 -2.08 0.00
C LYS A 93 12.84 -1.11 -1.04
N SER A 94 13.75 -1.59 -1.89
CA SER A 94 14.36 -0.79 -2.97
C SER A 94 13.54 -0.83 -4.27
N GLY A 95 12.46 -1.61 -4.32
CA GLY A 95 11.57 -1.70 -5.47
C GLY A 95 10.89 -0.36 -5.79
N ARG A 96 10.70 -0.10 -7.08
CA ARG A 96 10.08 1.15 -7.54
C ARG A 96 8.56 1.13 -7.65
N ILE A 97 7.92 -0.04 -7.63
CA ILE A 97 6.47 -0.18 -7.83
C ILE A 97 5.80 -0.38 -6.47
N TRP A 98 5.09 0.64 -6.00
CA TRP A 98 4.36 0.62 -4.76
C TRP A 98 2.86 0.54 -5.02
N THR A 99 2.15 -0.21 -4.17
CA THR A 99 0.71 -0.43 -4.31
C THR A 99 -0.02 -0.01 -3.05
N MET A 100 -1.15 0.68 -3.22
CA MET A 100 -2.11 1.00 -2.18
C MET A 100 -3.49 0.65 -2.72
N VAL A 101 -3.82 -0.63 -2.67
CA VAL A 101 -4.98 -1.20 -3.35
C VAL A 101 -6.08 -1.52 -2.35
N ALA A 102 -7.30 -1.15 -2.69
CA ALA A 102 -8.44 -1.34 -1.81
C ALA A 102 -9.22 -2.62 -2.13
N GLY A 103 -9.26 -3.54 -1.17
CA GLY A 103 -9.88 -4.88 -1.27
C GLY A 103 -8.87 -5.99 -1.50
N GLY A 104 -8.89 -7.03 -0.64
CA GLY A 104 -7.97 -8.18 -0.73
C GLY A 104 -8.00 -8.93 -2.08
N GLY A 105 -9.17 -9.16 -2.67
CA GLY A 105 -9.22 -9.77 -4.01
C GLY A 105 -8.64 -8.87 -5.10
N SER A 106 -8.80 -7.54 -4.96
CA SER A 106 -8.21 -6.60 -5.90
C SER A 106 -6.69 -6.52 -5.75
N SER A 107 -6.15 -6.44 -4.53
CA SER A 107 -4.70 -6.35 -4.32
C SER A 107 -3.94 -7.53 -4.93
N VAL A 108 -4.51 -8.74 -4.86
CA VAL A 108 -3.97 -9.92 -5.56
C VAL A 108 -3.95 -9.70 -7.08
N ILE A 109 -5.09 -9.32 -7.68
CA ILE A 109 -5.18 -9.14 -9.14
C ILE A 109 -4.24 -8.03 -9.66
N TYR A 110 -4.07 -6.94 -8.90
CA TYR A 110 -3.09 -5.90 -9.22
C TYR A 110 -1.66 -6.44 -9.16
N SER A 111 -1.33 -7.22 -8.13
CA SER A 111 -0.01 -7.86 -7.98
C SER A 111 0.28 -8.85 -9.11
N ASP A 112 -0.69 -9.71 -9.45
CA ASP A 112 -0.59 -10.63 -10.57
C ASP A 112 -0.33 -9.88 -11.88
N THR A 113 -1.06 -8.79 -12.13
CA THR A 113 -0.86 -7.98 -13.34
C THR A 113 0.51 -7.32 -13.37
N ILE A 114 1.02 -6.85 -12.22
CA ILE A 114 2.38 -6.28 -12.13
C ILE A 114 3.42 -7.35 -12.47
N CYS A 115 3.27 -8.55 -11.90
CA CYS A 115 4.16 -9.68 -12.14
C CYS A 115 4.12 -10.14 -13.60
N ASP A 116 2.93 -10.31 -14.19
CA ASP A 116 2.72 -10.69 -15.59
C ASP A 116 3.36 -9.69 -16.56
N MET A 117 3.34 -8.40 -16.22
CA MET A 117 3.98 -7.35 -17.01
C MET A 117 5.50 -7.21 -16.76
N GLY A 118 6.11 -8.14 -16.03
CA GLY A 118 7.55 -8.21 -15.76
C GLY A 118 8.02 -7.30 -14.60
N GLY A 119 7.11 -6.83 -13.75
CA GLY A 119 7.40 -5.95 -12.62
C GLY A 119 7.72 -6.67 -11.31
N ALA A 120 7.77 -8.01 -11.29
CA ALA A 120 7.90 -8.80 -10.05
C ALA A 120 9.11 -8.41 -9.19
N SER A 121 10.30 -8.21 -9.81
CA SER A 121 11.51 -7.83 -9.08
C SER A 121 11.48 -6.40 -8.53
N GLU A 122 10.56 -5.57 -9.03
CA GLU A 122 10.42 -4.16 -8.69
C GLU A 122 9.18 -3.88 -7.81
N LEU A 123 8.38 -4.90 -7.52
CA LEU A 123 7.21 -4.82 -6.65
C LEU A 123 7.66 -4.69 -5.20
N ALA A 124 7.41 -3.52 -4.61
CA ALA A 124 7.95 -3.19 -3.31
C ALA A 124 7.14 -3.75 -2.15
N ASN A 125 5.82 -3.79 -2.29
CA ASN A 125 4.92 -4.22 -1.24
C ASN A 125 3.71 -4.99 -1.79
N TYR A 126 3.19 -5.88 -0.96
CA TYR A 126 1.84 -6.42 -1.05
C TYR A 126 1.05 -5.90 0.14
N GLY A 127 -0.21 -5.52 -0.07
CA GLY A 127 -1.04 -4.99 0.98
C GLY A 127 -2.41 -4.60 0.47
N GLU A 128 -3.33 -4.40 1.41
CA GLU A 128 -4.66 -3.93 1.09
C GLU A 128 -5.27 -3.12 2.23
N TYR A 129 -6.25 -2.30 1.89
CA TYR A 129 -7.21 -1.75 2.84
C TYR A 129 -8.65 -2.06 2.40
N SER A 130 -9.48 -2.57 3.31
CA SER A 130 -10.87 -2.94 3.01
C SER A 130 -11.74 -2.94 4.27
N GLY A 131 -13.02 -3.30 4.15
CA GLY A 131 -13.94 -3.26 5.30
C GLY A 131 -14.37 -1.85 5.72
N ALA A 132 -14.30 -0.88 4.79
CA ALA A 132 -14.65 0.53 5.02
C ALA A 132 -13.87 1.21 6.16
N PRO A 133 -12.53 1.33 6.03
CA PRO A 133 -11.74 2.09 6.99
C PRO A 133 -12.14 3.56 7.00
N THR A 134 -11.89 4.20 8.14
CA THR A 134 -12.13 5.64 8.33
C THR A 134 -11.11 6.48 7.55
N GLU A 135 -11.40 7.78 7.42
CA GLU A 135 -10.46 8.76 6.87
C GLU A 135 -9.10 8.71 7.58
N GLN A 136 -9.08 8.70 8.92
CA GLN A 136 -7.84 8.68 9.71
C GLN A 136 -7.04 7.39 9.50
N GLN A 137 -7.70 6.24 9.48
CA GLN A 137 -7.03 4.95 9.24
C GLN A 137 -6.42 4.90 7.85
N THR A 138 -7.14 5.42 6.85
CA THR A 138 -6.61 5.49 5.48
C THR A 138 -5.45 6.47 5.40
N TYR A 139 -5.48 7.59 6.14
CA TYR A 139 -4.36 8.51 6.25
C TYR A 139 -3.12 7.84 6.85
N GLU A 140 -3.23 7.15 7.99
CA GLU A 140 -2.07 6.47 8.62
C GLU A 140 -1.50 5.37 7.72
N TYR A 141 -2.37 4.61 7.05
CA TYR A 141 -1.96 3.59 6.09
C TYR A 141 -1.21 4.21 4.89
N ALA A 142 -1.76 5.26 4.29
CA ALA A 142 -1.14 5.99 3.18
C ALA A 142 0.19 6.60 3.60
N LYS A 143 0.23 7.29 4.74
CA LYS A 143 1.44 7.88 5.33
C LYS A 143 2.54 6.85 5.51
N THR A 144 2.20 5.65 5.99
CA THR A 144 3.17 4.56 6.18
C THR A 144 3.80 4.14 4.84
N ILE A 145 2.98 3.95 3.79
CA ILE A 145 3.47 3.64 2.44
C ILE A 145 4.34 4.77 1.89
N LEU A 146 3.90 6.03 2.03
CA LEU A 146 4.65 7.19 1.55
C LEU A 146 5.99 7.34 2.28
N CYS A 147 6.02 7.06 3.58
CA CYS A 147 7.25 7.03 4.37
C CYS A 147 8.22 5.99 3.83
N LEU A 148 7.77 4.74 3.64
CA LEU A 148 8.58 3.65 3.11
C LEU A 148 9.11 3.93 1.70
N MET A 149 8.27 4.41 0.79
CA MET A 149 8.67 4.64 -0.60
C MET A 149 9.60 5.85 -0.77
N THR A 150 9.71 6.73 0.24
CA THR A 150 10.58 7.93 0.25
C THR A 150 11.80 7.81 1.16
N GLN A 151 12.33 6.58 1.35
CA GLN A 151 13.58 6.34 2.09
C GLN A 151 14.82 6.31 1.18
N GLU A 152 14.70 5.73 -0.02
CA GLU A 152 15.79 5.62 -1.00
C GLU A 152 15.33 6.06 -2.39
N LYS A 153 16.17 6.80 -3.12
CA LYS A 153 15.88 7.19 -4.51
C LYS A 153 16.07 6.02 -5.46
N HIS A 154 15.29 6.00 -6.53
CA HIS A 154 15.41 5.00 -7.59
C HIS A 154 15.77 5.69 -8.93
N PRO A 155 16.74 5.19 -9.72
CA PRO A 155 17.18 5.86 -10.96
C PRO A 155 16.08 6.12 -12.00
N LYS A 156 15.05 5.26 -12.01
CA LYS A 156 13.87 5.38 -12.91
C LYS A 156 12.68 6.10 -12.27
N GLY A 157 12.89 6.79 -11.15
CA GLY A 157 11.80 7.24 -10.27
C GLY A 157 10.99 6.06 -9.73
N LYS A 158 9.89 6.37 -9.03
CA LYS A 158 8.97 5.39 -8.45
C LYS A 158 7.54 5.61 -8.91
N VAL A 159 6.72 4.57 -8.79
CA VAL A 159 5.31 4.55 -9.15
C VAL A 159 4.49 4.15 -7.92
N LEU A 160 3.41 4.87 -7.65
CA LEU A 160 2.40 4.50 -6.68
C LEU A 160 1.08 4.20 -7.40
N ILE A 161 0.59 2.96 -7.25
CA ILE A 161 -0.67 2.49 -7.83
C ILE A 161 -1.74 2.50 -6.73
N ILE A 162 -2.64 3.47 -6.79
CA ILE A 162 -3.78 3.62 -5.89
C ILE A 162 -5.01 3.02 -6.57
N GLY A 163 -5.20 1.73 -6.37
CA GLY A 163 -6.13 0.93 -7.15
C GLY A 163 -7.30 0.36 -6.36
N GLY A 164 -8.19 -0.31 -7.08
CA GLY A 164 -9.08 -1.32 -6.53
C GLY A 164 -10.29 -1.61 -7.40
N GLY A 165 -11.06 -2.61 -6.98
CA GLY A 165 -12.37 -2.95 -7.56
C GLY A 165 -13.42 -1.87 -7.32
N ILE A 166 -14.66 -2.16 -7.71
CA ILE A 166 -15.82 -1.33 -7.39
C ILE A 166 -16.24 -1.67 -5.97
N ALA A 167 -16.13 -0.72 -5.04
CA ALA A 167 -16.50 -0.97 -3.65
C ALA A 167 -18.01 -1.11 -3.48
N ASN A 168 -18.45 -2.04 -2.63
CA ASN A 168 -19.87 -2.22 -2.30
C ASN A 168 -20.35 -1.18 -1.26
N PHE A 169 -19.58 -1.00 -0.18
CA PHE A 169 -19.98 -0.18 0.98
C PHE A 169 -18.90 0.79 1.48
N THR A 170 -17.64 0.64 1.07
CA THR A 170 -16.59 1.60 1.44
C THR A 170 -16.85 2.96 0.81
N ASN A 171 -16.87 4.00 1.64
CA ASN A 171 -17.01 5.39 1.18
C ASN A 171 -15.70 5.88 0.55
N VAL A 172 -15.67 5.98 -0.78
CA VAL A 172 -14.48 6.35 -1.54
C VAL A 172 -14.07 7.80 -1.25
N ALA A 173 -15.02 8.72 -1.03
CA ALA A 173 -14.70 10.10 -0.71
C ALA A 173 -13.94 10.22 0.62
N SER A 174 -14.39 9.50 1.66
CA SER A 174 -13.74 9.51 2.98
C SER A 174 -12.33 8.91 2.95
N THR A 175 -12.18 7.75 2.32
CA THR A 175 -10.87 7.09 2.19
C THR A 175 -9.91 7.94 1.35
N PHE A 176 -10.36 8.50 0.23
CA PHE A 176 -9.50 9.35 -0.61
C PHE A 176 -9.13 10.66 0.07
N LYS A 177 -9.98 11.22 0.93
CA LYS A 177 -9.61 12.40 1.74
C LYS A 177 -8.42 12.11 2.64
N GLY A 178 -8.38 10.94 3.30
CA GLY A 178 -7.23 10.51 4.10
C GLY A 178 -5.95 10.35 3.27
N ILE A 179 -6.07 9.76 2.07
CA ILE A 179 -4.95 9.64 1.12
C ILE A 179 -4.46 11.03 0.67
N VAL A 180 -5.36 11.92 0.30
CA VAL A 180 -5.04 13.29 -0.15
C VAL A 180 -4.27 14.05 0.92
N THR A 181 -4.70 13.97 2.18
CA THR A 181 -4.01 14.59 3.31
C THR A 181 -2.55 14.09 3.41
N ALA A 182 -2.34 12.78 3.31
CA ALA A 182 -1.00 12.18 3.33
C ALA A 182 -0.15 12.61 2.12
N LEU A 183 -0.73 12.68 0.91
CA LEU A 183 -0.02 13.13 -0.29
C LEU A 183 0.44 14.59 -0.17
N GLN A 184 -0.39 15.46 0.40
CA GLN A 184 -0.05 16.87 0.64
C GLN A 184 1.10 17.01 1.64
N GLU A 185 1.07 16.25 2.75
CA GLU A 185 2.14 16.25 3.75
C GLU A 185 3.49 15.80 3.15
N PHE A 186 3.46 14.83 2.23
CA PHE A 186 4.66 14.27 1.60
C PHE A 186 5.09 14.99 0.32
N GLN A 187 4.37 16.03 -0.12
CA GLN A 187 4.55 16.65 -1.44
C GLN A 187 6.03 16.96 -1.80
N PRO A 188 6.86 17.57 -0.92
CA PRO A 188 8.25 17.84 -1.27
C PRO A 188 9.05 16.57 -1.55
N LYS A 189 8.80 15.50 -0.78
CA LYS A 189 9.43 14.19 -1.00
C LYS A 189 8.92 13.52 -2.28
N LEU A 190 7.64 13.67 -2.63
CA LEU A 190 7.11 13.10 -3.86
C LEU A 190 7.85 13.63 -5.11
N VAL A 191 8.13 14.94 -5.12
CA VAL A 191 8.93 15.58 -6.16
C VAL A 191 10.38 15.11 -6.11
N ASP A 192 11.03 15.17 -4.94
CA ASP A 192 12.46 14.83 -4.78
C ASP A 192 12.80 13.37 -5.15
N TYR A 193 11.84 12.46 -4.96
CA TYR A 193 11.96 11.03 -5.26
C TYR A 193 11.42 10.65 -6.65
N ASN A 194 10.98 11.64 -7.44
CA ASN A 194 10.43 11.45 -8.79
C ASN A 194 9.31 10.39 -8.81
N ILE A 195 8.30 10.59 -7.97
CA ILE A 195 7.15 9.71 -7.84
C ILE A 195 6.08 10.07 -8.87
N SER A 196 5.49 9.07 -9.50
CA SER A 196 4.27 9.21 -10.32
C SER A 196 3.14 8.36 -9.73
N ILE A 197 1.91 8.85 -9.83
CA ILE A 197 0.74 8.25 -9.17
C ILE A 197 -0.32 7.88 -10.21
N PHE A 198 -0.82 6.66 -10.11
CA PHE A 198 -1.91 6.15 -10.95
C PHE A 198 -3.07 5.72 -10.08
N VAL A 199 -4.24 6.30 -10.33
CA VAL A 199 -5.43 6.12 -9.49
C VAL A 199 -6.55 5.51 -10.30
N ARG A 200 -7.13 4.39 -9.82
CA ARG A 200 -8.36 3.83 -10.38
C ARG A 200 -9.25 3.33 -9.27
N ARG A 201 -10.43 3.94 -9.12
CA ARG A 201 -11.39 3.53 -8.09
C ARG A 201 -12.84 3.82 -8.47
N ALA A 202 -13.74 3.01 -7.91
CA ALA A 202 -15.19 3.20 -7.98
C ALA A 202 -15.85 2.67 -6.69
N GLY A 203 -17.11 3.03 -6.47
CA GLY A 203 -17.89 2.67 -5.27
C GLY A 203 -18.68 3.85 -4.71
N PRO A 204 -19.26 3.74 -3.51
CA PRO A 204 -20.00 4.85 -2.88
C PRO A 204 -19.20 6.16 -2.85
N ASN A 205 -19.79 7.24 -3.36
CA ASN A 205 -19.21 8.59 -3.43
C ASN A 205 -17.87 8.69 -4.19
N TYR A 206 -17.62 7.80 -5.15
CA TYR A 206 -16.35 7.81 -5.88
C TYR A 206 -16.13 9.06 -6.70
N GLN A 207 -17.18 9.68 -7.27
CA GLN A 207 -17.04 10.89 -8.08
C GLN A 207 -16.35 12.00 -7.28
N GLU A 208 -16.76 12.17 -6.01
CA GLU A 208 -16.17 13.13 -5.11
C GLU A 208 -14.73 12.75 -4.74
N GLY A 209 -14.48 11.48 -4.42
CA GLY A 209 -13.11 10.97 -4.19
C GLY A 209 -12.18 11.25 -5.37
N LEU A 210 -12.60 10.92 -6.60
CA LEU A 210 -11.81 11.18 -7.80
C LEU A 210 -11.65 12.68 -8.07
N ARG A 211 -12.66 13.51 -7.77
CA ARG A 211 -12.57 14.97 -7.90
C ARG A 211 -11.47 15.54 -7.00
N VAL A 212 -11.49 15.23 -5.69
CA VAL A 212 -10.48 15.73 -4.75
C VAL A 212 -9.07 15.22 -5.09
N MET A 213 -8.96 14.00 -5.62
CA MET A 213 -7.68 13.44 -6.08
C MET A 213 -7.13 14.18 -7.32
N ARG A 214 -7.99 14.56 -8.27
CA ARG A 214 -7.57 15.39 -9.41
C ARG A 214 -7.16 16.80 -8.97
N GLU A 215 -7.87 17.37 -8.01
CA GLU A 215 -7.57 18.70 -7.47
C GLU A 215 -6.23 18.74 -6.74
N VAL A 216 -5.94 17.74 -5.90
CA VAL A 216 -4.62 17.68 -5.24
C VAL A 216 -3.50 17.51 -6.26
N GLY A 217 -3.71 16.73 -7.32
CA GLY A 217 -2.72 16.50 -8.38
C GLY A 217 -2.18 17.79 -9.02
N LYS A 218 -3.03 18.82 -9.19
CA LYS A 218 -2.63 20.15 -9.70
C LYS A 218 -1.59 20.84 -8.83
N ASN A 219 -1.58 20.54 -7.52
CA ASN A 219 -0.74 21.17 -6.52
C ASN A 219 0.46 20.30 -6.10
N LEU A 220 0.46 18.99 -6.42
CA LEU A 220 1.55 18.09 -6.01
C LEU A 220 2.83 18.24 -6.83
N LEU A 221 2.75 18.86 -8.02
CA LEU A 221 3.89 19.03 -8.95
C LEU A 221 4.53 17.70 -9.38
N ILE A 222 3.74 16.63 -9.40
CA ILE A 222 4.13 15.30 -9.88
C ILE A 222 3.09 14.75 -10.87
N PRO A 223 3.44 13.80 -11.75
CA PRO A 223 2.47 13.14 -12.60
C PRO A 223 1.45 12.35 -11.76
N LEU A 224 0.16 12.71 -11.86
CA LEU A 224 -0.94 12.04 -11.19
C LEU A 224 -2.09 11.85 -12.17
N TYR A 225 -2.46 10.59 -12.43
CA TYR A 225 -3.48 10.21 -13.40
C TYR A 225 -4.68 9.54 -12.71
N VAL A 226 -5.90 10.03 -12.97
CA VAL A 226 -7.12 9.59 -12.25
C VAL A 226 -8.18 9.01 -13.18
N PHE A 227 -8.50 7.74 -12.95
CA PHE A 227 -9.43 6.93 -13.73
C PHE A 227 -10.62 6.44 -12.87
N GLY A 228 -11.78 6.34 -13.49
CA GLY A 228 -13.02 5.87 -12.87
C GLY A 228 -13.44 4.47 -13.31
N PRO A 229 -14.73 4.11 -13.15
CA PRO A 229 -15.26 2.80 -13.50
C PRO A 229 -15.24 2.50 -15.00
N GLU A 230 -15.19 3.52 -15.85
CA GLU A 230 -15.06 3.37 -17.31
C GLU A 230 -13.74 2.72 -17.73
N THR A 231 -12.71 2.84 -16.88
CA THR A 231 -11.40 2.23 -17.11
C THR A 231 -11.34 0.84 -16.48
N HIS A 232 -10.91 -0.17 -17.24
CA HIS A 232 -10.70 -1.53 -16.73
C HIS A 232 -9.75 -1.51 -15.53
N MET A 233 -10.08 -2.31 -14.50
CA MET A 233 -9.46 -2.25 -13.18
C MET A 233 -7.93 -2.20 -13.22
N THR A 234 -7.30 -3.10 -13.95
CA THR A 234 -5.84 -3.23 -13.98
C THR A 234 -5.16 -2.48 -15.13
N SER A 235 -5.90 -1.72 -15.94
CA SER A 235 -5.32 -0.97 -17.06
C SER A 235 -4.26 0.05 -16.61
N ILE A 236 -4.44 0.62 -15.42
CA ILE A 236 -3.48 1.57 -14.84
C ILE A 236 -2.12 0.95 -14.51
N VAL A 237 -2.03 -0.39 -14.34
CA VAL A 237 -0.75 -1.09 -14.19
C VAL A 237 0.05 -0.99 -15.49
N GLY A 238 -0.58 -1.30 -16.62
CA GLY A 238 0.06 -1.20 -17.93
C GLY A 238 0.49 0.23 -18.27
N MET A 239 -0.30 1.22 -17.88
CA MET A 239 0.06 2.64 -18.02
C MET A 239 1.26 3.00 -17.16
N ALA A 240 1.25 2.61 -15.87
CA ALA A 240 2.33 2.91 -14.93
C ALA A 240 3.67 2.23 -15.28
N LEU A 241 3.62 1.07 -15.94
CA LEU A 241 4.79 0.34 -16.41
C LEU A 241 5.20 0.70 -17.85
N GLY A 242 4.55 1.68 -18.47
CA GLY A 242 4.85 2.11 -19.85
C GLY A 242 4.52 1.06 -20.92
N LYS A 243 3.67 0.08 -20.61
CA LYS A 243 3.20 -0.97 -21.52
C LYS A 243 1.93 -0.57 -22.28
N LYS A 244 1.21 0.45 -21.80
CA LYS A 244 0.01 1.02 -22.43
C LYS A 244 0.11 2.54 -22.46
N PRO A 245 -0.39 3.20 -23.52
CA PRO A 245 -0.45 4.66 -23.56
C PRO A 245 -1.41 5.20 -22.51
N ILE A 246 -1.11 6.38 -21.99
CA ILE A 246 -1.99 7.13 -21.09
C ILE A 246 -2.99 7.91 -21.95
N PRO A 247 -4.31 7.81 -21.71
CA PRO A 247 -5.30 8.61 -22.42
C PRO A 247 -5.07 10.11 -22.19
N LYS A 248 -5.07 10.90 -23.27
CA LYS A 248 -4.78 12.35 -23.23
C LYS A 248 -5.70 13.15 -22.31
N GLU A 249 -6.95 12.72 -22.18
CA GLU A 249 -7.98 13.35 -21.32
C GLU A 249 -7.64 13.31 -19.82
N THR A 250 -6.62 12.53 -19.43
CA THR A 250 -6.18 12.38 -18.04
C THR A 250 -4.93 13.17 -17.69
N GLU A 251 -4.33 13.90 -18.64
CA GLU A 251 -3.21 14.81 -18.37
C GLU A 251 -3.72 16.02 -17.57
N VAL A 252 -3.19 16.18 -16.35
CA VAL A 252 -3.45 17.36 -15.52
C VAL A 252 -2.42 18.42 -15.88
N GLU A 253 -2.86 19.55 -16.45
CA GLU A 253 -1.98 20.70 -16.68
C GLU A 253 -1.43 21.21 -15.33
N PHE A 254 -0.11 21.26 -15.19
CA PHE A 254 0.54 21.85 -14.03
C PHE A 254 0.33 23.37 -14.04
N ALA A 255 -0.10 23.94 -12.92
CA ALA A 255 -0.06 25.37 -12.73
C ALA A 255 1.40 25.80 -12.54
N THR A 256 2.12 26.04 -13.64
CA THR A 256 3.39 26.75 -13.57
C THR A 256 3.09 28.18 -13.15
N ALA A 257 3.26 28.48 -11.86
CA ALA A 257 3.27 29.86 -11.39
C ALA A 257 4.50 30.55 -12.00
N ASN A 258 4.33 31.12 -13.19
CA ASN A 258 5.24 32.14 -13.71
C ASN A 258 5.16 33.33 -12.77
N PHE A 259 6.01 33.35 -11.74
CA PHE A 259 6.29 34.53 -10.94
C PHE A 259 7.08 35.50 -11.84
N LEU A 260 6.37 36.21 -12.71
CA LEU A 260 6.88 37.41 -13.36
C LEU A 260 6.97 38.49 -12.28
N LEU A 261 8.16 38.68 -11.74
CA LEU A 261 8.49 39.84 -10.93
C LEU A 261 8.28 41.11 -11.78
N PRO A 262 7.46 42.09 -11.36
CA PRO A 262 7.38 43.36 -12.05
C PRO A 262 8.61 44.19 -11.63
N GLY A 263 9.62 44.25 -12.50
CA GLY A 263 10.81 45.06 -12.26
C GLY A 263 11.43 45.56 -13.56
N GLY A 264 11.27 46.85 -13.83
CA GLY A 264 12.14 47.60 -14.75
C GLY A 264 11.48 48.15 -16.01
N GLN A 265 10.92 49.34 -15.92
CA GLN A 265 10.52 50.18 -17.06
C GLN A 265 11.72 50.58 -17.96
N SER A 266 11.42 50.70 -19.26
CA SER A 266 12.00 51.63 -20.24
C SER A 266 13.33 51.30 -20.93
N LYS A 267 13.27 50.82 -22.19
CA LYS A 267 14.04 51.42 -23.30
C LYS A 267 13.21 51.47 -24.58
N VAL A 268 13.03 52.70 -25.06
CA VAL A 268 12.39 53.11 -26.31
C VAL A 268 13.18 52.60 -27.53
N PRO A 269 12.56 52.09 -28.60
CA PRO A 269 13.29 51.79 -29.83
C PRO A 269 13.54 53.09 -30.63
N ILE A 270 14.81 53.35 -30.95
CA ILE A 270 15.24 54.42 -31.85
C ILE A 270 14.88 54.01 -33.28
N ILE A 271 13.99 54.78 -33.91
CA ILE A 271 13.68 54.72 -35.34
C ILE A 271 14.89 55.27 -36.10
N THR A 272 15.52 54.43 -36.93
CA THR A 272 16.54 54.87 -37.88
C THR A 272 15.85 55.17 -39.21
N LEU A 273 15.79 56.45 -39.58
CA LEU A 273 15.30 56.90 -40.89
C LEU A 273 16.21 56.40 -42.02
N GLN A 274 15.63 55.71 -42.99
CA GLN A 274 16.18 55.56 -44.33
C GLN A 274 16.06 56.90 -45.07
N LEU A 275 17.19 57.42 -45.54
CA LEU A 275 17.26 58.38 -46.65
C LEU A 275 17.69 57.58 -47.90
N ILE A 276 16.77 57.43 -48.84
CA ILE A 276 17.06 57.09 -50.24
C ILE A 276 16.91 58.40 -51.02
N LYS A 277 17.78 58.61 -52.02
CA LYS A 277 17.77 59.74 -52.96
C LYS A 277 16.37 60.09 -53.49
#